data_AF-A0A383C800-F1
#
_entry.id   AF-A0A383C800-F1
#
_cell.length_a   1.000
_cell.length_b   1.000
_cell.length_c   1.000
_cell.angle_alpha   90.00
_cell.angle_beta   90.00
_cell.angle_gamma   90.00
#
_symmetry.space_group_name_H-M   'P 1'
#
loop_
_entity.id
_entity.type
_entity.pdbx_description
1 polymer ?
#
loop_
_entity_poly.entity_id
_entity_poly.type
_entity_poly.pdbx_seq_one_letter_code
_entity_poly.pdbx_strand_id
1 'polypeptide(L)'
;MKGIQNELDLELQLIVSGTHLSPEFGLTYKEIEKDGFTIDKKVEMILSADTPSAISKSTGLGMIGFADAYNDLKPDVVVLLGDRYELIAAS
;
A
#
# COMPACT_ATOMS: atom_id res chain seq x y z
N MET A 1 -6.85 -5.08 12.14
CA MET A 1 -5.38 -5.28 12.06
C MET A 1 -4.86 -6.03 13.29
N LYS A 2 -4.84 -5.44 14.51
CA LYS A 2 -4.32 -6.13 15.73
C LYS A 2 -4.97 -7.48 16.05
N GLY A 3 -6.27 -7.64 15.75
CA GLY A 3 -6.95 -8.94 15.86
C GLY A 3 -6.30 -10.00 14.99
N ILE A 4 -6.10 -9.72 13.70
CA ILE A 4 -5.46 -10.64 12.73
C ILE A 4 -4.04 -11.01 13.18
N GLN A 5 -3.26 -10.02 13.65
CA GLN A 5 -1.88 -10.25 14.12
C GLN A 5 -1.78 -11.19 15.33
N ASN A 6 -2.86 -11.34 16.11
CA ASN A 6 -2.87 -12.17 17.31
C ASN A 6 -3.47 -13.57 17.07
N GLU A 7 -3.98 -13.85 15.87
CA GLU A 7 -4.55 -15.16 15.53
C GLU A 7 -3.47 -16.07 14.96
N LEU A 8 -3.44 -17.33 15.39
CA LEU A 8 -2.39 -18.28 14.97
C LEU A 8 -2.58 -18.78 13.53
N ASP A 9 -3.82 -18.77 13.04
CA ASP A 9 -4.18 -19.30 11.72
C ASP A 9 -4.16 -18.22 10.62
N LEU A 10 -3.76 -16.98 10.96
CA LEU A 10 -3.73 -15.85 10.03
C LEU A 10 -2.34 -15.19 10.03
N GLU A 11 -1.80 -14.97 8.83
CA GLU A 11 -0.60 -14.14 8.64
C GLU A 11 -1.03 -12.75 8.17
N LEU A 12 -0.73 -11.72 8.98
CA LEU A 12 -0.94 -10.34 8.56
C LEU A 12 0.25 -9.87 7.72
N GLN A 13 0.00 -9.61 6.44
CA GLN A 13 0.94 -8.95 5.53
C GLN A 13 0.46 -7.52 5.24
N LEU A 14 1.37 -6.55 5.31
CA LEU A 14 1.05 -5.13 5.13
C LEU A 14 1.87 -4.51 4.00
N ILE A 15 1.16 -4.06 2.96
CA ILE A 15 1.73 -3.23 1.90
C ILE A 15 1.36 -1.78 2.17
N VAL A 16 2.36 -0.89 2.19
CA VAL A 16 2.14 0.56 2.31
C VAL A 16 2.46 1.24 0.98
N SER A 17 1.57 2.11 0.53
CA SER A 17 1.70 2.80 -0.75
C SER A 17 1.13 4.22 -0.69
N GLY A 18 1.06 4.90 -1.83
CA GLY A 18 0.42 6.20 -1.98
C GLY A 18 1.08 7.28 -1.12
N THR A 19 0.23 8.10 -0.49
CA THR A 19 0.66 9.28 0.27
C THR A 19 1.47 8.93 1.52
N HIS A 20 1.36 7.70 2.02
CA HIS A 20 2.15 7.26 3.18
C HIS A 20 3.66 7.30 2.94
N LEU A 21 4.09 7.14 1.68
CA LEU A 21 5.50 7.15 1.28
C LEU A 21 5.96 8.51 0.77
N SER A 22 5.06 9.49 0.65
CA SER A 22 5.42 10.80 0.11
C SER A 22 5.95 11.75 1.20
N PRO A 23 7.10 12.40 0.98
CA PRO A 23 7.62 13.43 1.88
C PRO A 23 6.68 14.62 2.05
N GLU A 24 5.96 14.99 1.00
CA GLU A 24 5.01 16.12 0.99
C GLU A 24 3.83 15.90 1.95
N PHE A 25 3.50 14.63 2.21
CA PHE A 25 2.42 14.23 3.11
C PHE A 25 2.95 13.69 4.46
N GLY A 26 4.23 13.94 4.77
CA GLY A 26 4.81 13.70 6.09
C GLY A 26 5.33 12.28 6.36
N LEU A 27 5.46 11.42 5.34
CA LEU A 27 5.98 10.04 5.49
C LEU A 27 5.24 9.24 6.58
N THR A 28 3.91 9.25 6.52
CA THR A 28 3.06 8.66 7.57
C THR A 28 3.19 7.13 7.68
N TYR A 29 3.92 6.45 6.79
CA TYR A 29 4.35 5.06 7.04
C TYR A 29 5.12 4.90 8.36
N LYS A 30 5.79 5.95 8.84
CA LYS A 30 6.52 5.92 10.12
C LYS A 30 5.59 5.79 11.32
N GLU A 31 4.37 6.33 11.23
CA GLU A 31 3.38 6.16 12.30
C GLU A 31 2.87 4.70 12.31
N ILE A 32 2.74 4.06 11.14
CA ILE A 32 2.41 2.63 11.03
C ILE A 32 3.48 1.78 11.73
N GLU A 33 4.76 2.05 11.45
CA GLU A 33 5.89 1.35 12.11
C GLU A 33 5.88 1.60 13.63
N LYS A 34 5.61 2.84 14.06
CA LYS A 34 5.53 3.23 15.48
C LYS A 34 4.37 2.59 16.22
N ASP A 35 3.26 2.31 15.54
CA ASP A 35 2.12 1.57 16.09
C ASP A 35 2.39 0.06 16.28
N GLY A 36 3.58 -0.41 15.86
CA GLY A 36 4.06 -1.78 16.04
C GLY A 36 3.73 -2.71 14.88
N PHE A 37 3.35 -2.18 13.72
CA PHE A 37 3.13 -2.97 12.51
C PHE A 37 4.42 -3.10 11.70
N THR A 38 4.70 -4.32 11.22
CA THR A 38 5.74 -4.56 10.22
C THR A 38 5.17 -4.25 8.84
N ILE A 39 5.92 -3.52 8.02
CA ILE A 39 5.58 -3.26 6.62
C ILE A 39 6.37 -4.23 5.75
N ASP A 40 5.70 -5.18 5.11
CA ASP A 40 6.34 -6.21 4.29
C ASP A 40 6.77 -5.69 2.93
N LYS A 41 6.00 -4.76 2.36
CA LYS A 41 6.33 -4.08 1.10
C LYS A 41 5.94 -2.61 1.14
N LYS A 42 6.77 -1.78 0.49
CA LYS A 42 6.49 -0.36 0.21
C LYS A 42 6.40 -0.20 -1.30
N VAL A 43 5.25 0.26 -1.80
CA VAL A 43 5.00 0.46 -3.24
C VAL A 43 4.94 1.95 -3.52
N GLU A 44 6.00 2.51 -4.10
CA GLU A 44 6.02 3.91 -4.52
C GLU A 44 5.28 4.07 -5.85
N MET A 45 4.22 4.90 -5.86
CA MET A 45 3.39 5.09 -7.04
C MET A 45 3.03 6.54 -7.34
N ILE A 46 3.24 7.48 -6.41
CA ILE A 46 2.82 8.88 -6.57
C ILE A 46 3.84 9.65 -7.40
N LEU A 47 3.36 10.29 -8.47
CA LEU A 47 4.09 11.34 -9.17
C LEU A 47 3.87 12.67 -8.43
N SER A 48 4.92 13.48 -8.26
CA SER A 48 4.84 14.82 -7.65
C SER A 48 4.21 15.81 -8.65
N ALA A 49 2.92 15.65 -8.89
CA ALA A 49 2.08 16.54 -9.69
C ALA A 49 0.60 16.30 -9.38
N ASP A 50 -0.16 17.38 -9.14
CA ASP A 50 -1.60 17.33 -8.92
C ASP A 50 -2.37 17.59 -10.22
N THR A 51 -2.34 16.60 -11.12
CA THR A 51 -3.10 16.66 -12.39
C THR A 51 -3.80 15.34 -12.65
N PRO A 52 -4.94 15.34 -13.38
CA PRO A 52 -5.61 14.10 -13.76
C PRO A 52 -4.69 13.10 -14.48
N SER A 53 -3.80 13.59 -15.36
CA SER A 53 -2.83 12.73 -16.03
C SER A 53 -1.80 12.13 -15.08
N ALA A 54 -1.36 12.88 -14.06
CA ALA A 54 -0.43 12.36 -13.05
C ALA A 54 -1.10 11.27 -12.22
N ILE A 55 -2.36 11.46 -11.81
CA ILE A 55 -3.15 10.44 -11.10
C ILE A 55 -3.26 9.16 -11.93
N SER A 56 -3.64 9.24 -13.21
CA SER A 56 -3.74 8.04 -14.07
C SER A 56 -2.41 7.32 -14.24
N LYS A 57 -1.31 8.07 -14.40
CA LYS A 57 0.04 7.48 -14.48
C LYS A 57 0.45 6.83 -13.17
N SER A 58 0.13 7.47 -12.04
CA SER A 58 0.36 6.91 -10.71
C SER A 58 -0.40 5.61 -10.50
N THR A 59 -1.66 5.50 -10.93
CA THR A 59 -2.39 4.23 -10.92
C THR A 59 -1.65 3.16 -11.73
N GLY A 60 -1.15 3.51 -12.92
CA GLY A 60 -0.34 2.60 -13.75
C GLY A 60 0.94 2.10 -13.06
N LEU A 61 1.68 3.00 -12.41
CA LEU A 61 2.87 2.65 -11.63
C LEU A 61 2.52 1.77 -10.44
N GLY A 62 1.41 2.08 -9.76
CA GLY A 62 0.87 1.27 -8.68
C GLY A 62 0.60 -0.17 -9.14
N MET A 63 -0.10 -0.37 -10.26
CA MET A 63 -0.37 -1.71 -10.79
C MET A 63 0.91 -2.53 -11.03
N ILE A 64 1.95 -1.89 -11.57
CA ILE A 64 3.25 -2.54 -11.79
C ILE A 64 3.87 -2.94 -10.44
N GLY A 65 3.92 -2.02 -9.48
CA GLY A 65 4.51 -2.29 -8.17
C GLY A 65 3.73 -3.30 -7.32
N PHE A 66 2.40 -3.30 -7.40
CA PHE A 66 1.55 -4.28 -6.74
C PHE A 66 1.68 -5.67 -7.37
N ALA A 67 1.86 -5.76 -8.70
CA ALA A 67 2.12 -7.04 -9.35
C ALA A 67 3.38 -7.72 -8.77
N ASP A 68 4.47 -6.98 -8.61
CA ASP A 68 5.70 -7.49 -8.00
C ASP A 68 5.49 -7.84 -6.51
N ALA A 69 4.80 -6.97 -5.76
CA ALA A 69 4.54 -7.18 -4.34
C ALA A 69 3.67 -8.43 -4.10
N TYR A 70 2.64 -8.68 -4.91
CA TYR A 70 1.80 -9.87 -4.79
C TYR A 70 2.51 -11.14 -5.23
N ASN A 71 3.37 -11.07 -6.24
CA ASN A 71 4.17 -12.21 -6.63
C ASN A 71 5.14 -12.66 -5.52
N ASP A 72 5.69 -11.70 -4.78
CA ASP A 72 6.59 -11.96 -3.66
C ASP A 72 5.86 -12.44 -2.41
N LEU A 73 4.77 -11.75 -2.01
CA LEU A 73 4.04 -12.01 -0.76
C LEU A 73 3.07 -13.18 -0.86
N LYS A 74 2.55 -13.44 -2.07
CA LYS A 74 1.56 -14.49 -2.37
C LYS A 74 0.38 -14.53 -1.39
N PRO A 75 -0.33 -13.41 -1.20
CA PRO A 75 -1.44 -13.37 -0.25
C PRO A 75 -2.61 -14.25 -0.72
N ASP A 76 -3.27 -14.95 0.21
CA ASP A 76 -4.50 -15.69 -0.07
C ASP A 76 -5.71 -14.75 -0.23
N VAL A 77 -5.71 -13.64 0.52
CA VAL A 77 -6.78 -12.64 0.53
C VAL A 77 -6.17 -11.25 0.63
N VAL A 78 -6.64 -10.33 -0.22
CA VAL A 78 -6.29 -8.91 -0.16
C VAL A 78 -7.49 -8.13 0.37
N VAL A 79 -7.28 -7.33 1.43
CA VAL A 79 -8.30 -6.43 1.98
C VAL A 79 -8.02 -5.01 1.52
N LEU A 80 -8.97 -4.44 0.78
CA LEU A 80 -8.93 -3.07 0.29
C LEU A 80 -10.05 -2.26 0.94
N LEU A 81 -9.75 -1.04 1.40
CA LEU A 81 -10.72 -0.15 2.04
C LEU A 81 -10.61 1.26 1.47
N GLY A 82 -11.76 1.84 1.13
CA GLY A 82 -11.88 3.21 0.62
C GLY A 82 -12.44 3.24 -0.79
N ASP A 83 -12.19 4.35 -1.48
CA ASP A 83 -12.73 4.66 -2.82
C ASP A 83 -11.71 5.41 -3.71
N ARG A 84 -10.46 5.52 -3.26
CA ARG A 84 -9.43 6.25 -4.00
C ARG A 84 -8.79 5.42 -5.10
N TYR A 85 -8.11 6.08 -6.03
CA TYR A 85 -7.49 5.48 -7.21
C TYR A 85 -6.40 4.46 -6.88
N GLU A 86 -5.83 4.48 -5.67
CA GLU A 86 -4.91 3.45 -5.19
C GLU A 86 -5.57 2.06 -5.13
N LEU A 87 -6.89 1.98 -4.87
CA LEU A 87 -7.59 0.69 -4.87
C LEU A 87 -7.62 0.05 -6.24
N ILE A 88 -7.78 0.85 -7.30
CA ILE A 88 -7.77 0.35 -8.68
C ILE A 88 -6.39 -0.20 -9.03
N ALA A 89 -5.33 0.37 -8.46
CA ALA A 89 -3.97 -0.11 -8.69
C ALA A 89 -3.67 -1.43 -7.95
N ALA A 90 -4.31 -1.64 -6.81
CA ALA A 90 -4.11 -2.79 -5.92
C ALA A 90 -5.09 -3.96 -6.19
N SER A 91 -6.06 -3.78 -7.08
CA SER A 91 -7.08 -4.79 -7.39
C SER A 91 -6.64 -5.83 -8.41
#